data_AF-A0A7V1XWZ0-F1
#
_entry.id   AF-A0A7V1XWZ0-F1
#
_cell.length_a   1.000
_cell.length_b   1.000
_cell.length_c   1.000
_cell.angle_alpha   90.00
_cell.angle_beta   90.00
_cell.angle_gamma   90.00
#
_symmetry.space_group_name_H-M   'P 1'
#
loop_
_entity.id
_entity.type
_entity.pdbx_description
1 polymer ?
#
loop_
_entity_poly.entity_id
_entity_poly.type
_entity_poly.pdbx_seq_one_letter_code
_entity_poly.pdbx_strand_id
1 'polypeptide(L)'
;MSPVETCKAEAHGCPGSHLTCDLEAGHAGQHRCMISNAGTGDLEPFFWGEGVKPEALLPLDGERVVTFGDRGITYVFYFSRITQAEWEHCFAGMYLSSHNEGKQEVTVLDTTTPGIELVEKKLVKVDGYAEGYDSKPNWQSFVPPRHSRPAWQLLTAVAPSSMPADRFLPEHFEAVLDAGWGMERPGRMAAYLGLTHVFSPLTAEQKRRYSRATSETRVIGDRKHGRTLFIPKQPLLLKIYDELILGVKGYAVNGAPLADRKDIIREMDAYHKVRAAEQLFMGFNEDDDAGEEAAAA
;
A
#
# COMPACT_ATOMS: atom_id res chain seq x y z
N MET A 1 -31.84 13.38 -27.75
CA MET A 1 -30.81 14.09 -26.97
C MET A 1 -31.41 14.30 -25.59
N SER A 2 -31.05 13.44 -24.64
CA SER A 2 -31.52 13.53 -23.25
C SER A 2 -30.46 14.25 -22.42
N PRO A 3 -30.85 15.06 -21.42
CA PRO A 3 -29.89 15.82 -20.62
C PRO A 3 -29.21 14.90 -19.62
N VAL A 4 -27.89 15.10 -19.46
CA VAL A 4 -27.08 14.47 -18.40
C VAL A 4 -27.28 15.30 -17.13
N GLU A 5 -27.87 14.69 -16.10
CA GLU A 5 -27.94 15.27 -14.76
C GLU A 5 -26.57 15.14 -14.09
N THR A 6 -26.01 16.27 -13.65
CA THR A 6 -24.81 16.33 -12.82
C THR A 6 -25.20 16.32 -11.35
N CYS A 7 -24.93 15.20 -10.67
CA CYS A 7 -24.94 15.15 -9.20
C CYS A 7 -23.79 16.01 -8.66
N LYS A 8 -24.14 17.05 -7.88
CA LYS A 8 -23.20 17.77 -7.02
C LYS A 8 -23.04 16.99 -5.71
N ALA A 9 -21.83 16.51 -5.44
CA ALA A 9 -21.44 16.09 -4.10
C ALA A 9 -20.81 17.29 -3.37
N GLU A 10 -21.41 17.70 -2.25
CA GLU A 10 -20.83 18.67 -1.34
C GLU A 10 -19.76 17.97 -0.49
N ALA A 11 -18.51 18.39 -0.64
CA ALA A 11 -17.39 17.90 0.15
C ALA A 11 -17.18 18.79 1.39
N HIS A 12 -17.42 18.24 2.58
CA HIS A 12 -16.88 18.78 3.82
C HIS A 12 -15.44 18.31 4.00
N GLY A 13 -14.56 19.25 4.31
CA GLY A 13 -13.13 19.18 3.99
C GLY A 13 -12.17 18.79 5.11
N CYS A 14 -11.02 18.27 4.69
CA CYS A 14 -9.75 18.26 5.41
C CYS A 14 -8.63 18.51 4.36
N PRO A 15 -7.84 19.59 4.43
CA PRO A 15 -6.82 19.88 3.43
C PRO A 15 -5.49 19.24 3.84
N GLY A 16 -5.16 18.10 3.23
CA GLY A 16 -3.87 17.44 3.41
C GLY A 16 -3.66 16.38 2.34
N SER A 17 -2.86 16.71 1.32
CA SER A 17 -2.40 15.83 0.23
C SER A 17 -3.28 14.60 -0.07
N HIS A 18 -4.32 14.80 -0.88
CA HIS A 18 -5.07 13.70 -1.48
C HIS A 18 -4.17 12.96 -2.48
N LEU A 19 -3.57 11.85 -2.05
CA LEU A 19 -3.26 10.76 -2.96
C LEU A 19 -4.55 9.97 -3.12
N THR A 20 -5.41 10.35 -4.08
CA THR A 20 -6.48 9.47 -4.52
C THR A 20 -5.87 8.49 -5.52
N CYS A 21 -5.83 7.18 -5.20
CA CYS A 21 -5.84 6.18 -6.27
C CYS A 21 -7.30 6.12 -6.76
N ASP A 22 -7.65 7.02 -7.68
CA ASP A 22 -8.90 6.85 -8.42
C ASP A 22 -8.66 5.73 -9.43
N LEU A 23 -9.07 4.51 -9.05
CA LEU A 23 -9.22 3.38 -9.96
C LEU A 23 -10.44 3.64 -10.84
N GLU A 24 -10.29 4.48 -11.85
CA GLU A 24 -11.31 4.58 -12.89
C GLU A 24 -11.35 3.27 -13.66
N ALA A 25 -12.51 2.62 -13.68
CA ALA A 25 -12.80 1.55 -14.62
C ALA A 25 -12.85 2.16 -16.03
N GLY A 26 -11.68 2.28 -16.66
CA GLY A 26 -11.56 2.57 -18.08
C GLY A 26 -12.19 1.44 -18.90
N HIS A 27 -12.43 1.70 -20.19
CA HIS A 27 -12.95 0.70 -21.15
C HIS A 27 -12.32 -0.68 -20.91
N ALA A 28 -13.19 -1.69 -20.74
CA ALA A 28 -12.93 -3.09 -20.45
C ALA A 28 -11.44 -3.50 -20.37
N GLY A 29 -10.86 -3.47 -19.17
CA GLY A 29 -9.58 -4.12 -18.87
C GLY A 29 -8.38 -3.20 -18.53
N GLN A 30 -8.53 -1.88 -18.59
CA GLN A 30 -7.47 -0.97 -18.11
C GLN A 30 -7.78 -0.42 -16.72
N HIS A 31 -7.09 -0.97 -15.71
CA HIS A 31 -7.03 -0.37 -14.38
C HIS A 31 -6.01 0.78 -14.42
N ARG A 32 -6.43 2.01 -14.13
CA ARG A 32 -5.52 3.15 -13.93
C ARG A 32 -5.50 3.44 -12.44
N CYS A 33 -4.38 3.29 -11.74
CA CYS A 33 -4.18 4.13 -10.55
C CYS A 33 -3.45 5.39 -11.02
N MET A 34 -4.18 6.50 -11.01
CA MET A 34 -3.56 7.81 -11.22
C MET A 34 -2.97 8.30 -9.92
N ILE A 35 -1.65 8.21 -9.78
CA ILE A 35 -0.95 8.94 -8.72
C ILE A 35 -0.70 10.36 -9.24
N SER A 36 -1.66 11.26 -9.08
CA SER A 36 -1.44 12.68 -9.38
C SER A 36 -0.79 13.37 -8.19
N ASN A 37 0.39 13.97 -8.39
CA ASN A 37 1.07 14.75 -7.37
C ASN A 37 0.67 16.22 -7.59
N ALA A 38 -0.21 16.77 -6.75
CA ALA A 38 -0.85 18.07 -6.94
C ALA A 38 0.07 19.32 -6.86
N GLY A 39 1.39 19.19 -7.05
CA GLY A 39 2.31 20.33 -6.89
C GLY A 39 3.69 20.24 -7.54
N THR A 40 4.00 19.19 -8.29
CA THR A 40 5.31 19.05 -8.94
C THR A 40 5.11 18.60 -10.38
N GLY A 41 5.53 19.44 -11.34
CA GLY A 41 5.27 19.25 -12.76
C GLY A 41 5.45 17.81 -13.27
N ASP A 42 4.46 17.40 -14.05
CA ASP A 42 4.45 16.37 -15.10
C ASP A 42 5.23 15.08 -14.83
N LEU A 43 4.88 14.35 -13.76
CA LEU A 43 5.00 12.89 -13.83
C LEU A 43 3.86 12.38 -14.70
N GLU A 44 4.20 11.63 -15.76
CA GLU A 44 3.18 10.96 -16.55
C GLU A 44 2.41 9.97 -15.66
N PRO A 45 1.09 9.82 -15.86
CA PRO A 45 0.29 8.88 -15.09
C PRO A 45 0.89 7.48 -15.17
N PHE A 46 1.01 6.80 -14.03
CA PHE A 46 1.50 5.43 -13.98
C PHE A 46 0.46 4.51 -14.62
N PHE A 47 0.90 3.73 -15.60
CA PHE A 47 0.05 2.74 -16.26
C PHE A 47 0.33 1.37 -15.66
N TRP A 48 -0.68 0.80 -15.02
CA TRP A 48 -0.73 -0.63 -14.79
C TRP A 48 -0.86 -1.31 -16.16
N GLY A 49 -0.32 -2.51 -16.28
CA GLY A 49 -0.53 -3.37 -17.43
C GLY A 49 -1.99 -3.69 -17.71
N GLU A 50 -2.26 -4.38 -18.82
CA GLU A 50 -3.61 -4.83 -19.20
C GLU A 50 -4.15 -5.97 -18.29
N GLY A 51 -3.57 -6.12 -17.10
CA GLY A 51 -3.71 -7.31 -16.26
C GLY A 51 -2.84 -8.45 -16.80
N VAL A 52 -2.10 -9.10 -15.91
CA VAL A 52 -1.58 -10.43 -16.22
C VAL A 52 -2.78 -11.38 -16.28
N LYS A 53 -2.70 -12.41 -17.14
CA LYS A 53 -3.76 -13.42 -17.24
C LYS A 53 -4.17 -13.93 -15.84
N PRO A 54 -5.46 -14.16 -15.57
CA PRO A 54 -5.93 -14.60 -14.25
C PRO A 54 -5.25 -15.86 -13.71
N GLU A 55 -4.71 -16.71 -14.59
CA GLU A 55 -4.00 -17.93 -14.20
C GLU A 55 -2.53 -17.70 -13.82
N ALA A 56 -2.01 -16.48 -14.04
CA ALA A 56 -0.63 -16.16 -13.71
C ALA A 56 -0.46 -15.95 -12.22
N LEU A 57 0.53 -16.63 -11.65
CA LEU A 57 0.87 -16.54 -10.24
C LEU A 57 1.91 -15.44 -10.04
N LEU A 58 1.72 -14.61 -9.02
CA LEU A 58 2.69 -13.60 -8.60
C LEU A 58 3.92 -14.29 -7.99
N PRO A 59 5.12 -14.16 -8.58
CA PRO A 59 6.32 -14.83 -8.08
C PRO A 59 6.97 -14.02 -6.95
N LEU A 60 6.83 -14.51 -5.71
CA LEU A 60 7.32 -13.83 -4.49
C LEU A 60 8.84 -13.93 -4.30
N ASP A 61 9.47 -14.91 -4.94
CA ASP A 61 10.92 -15.14 -4.97
C ASP A 61 11.61 -14.50 -6.19
N GLY A 62 10.83 -13.94 -7.11
CA GLY A 62 11.34 -13.22 -8.28
C GLY A 62 11.99 -11.88 -7.92
N GLU A 63 12.76 -11.33 -8.86
CA GLU A 63 13.29 -9.99 -8.74
C GLU A 63 12.15 -8.96 -8.63
N ARG A 64 12.25 -8.09 -7.63
CA ARG A 64 11.30 -6.99 -7.46
C ARG A 64 11.75 -5.85 -8.36
N VAL A 65 11.03 -5.62 -9.45
CA VAL A 65 11.32 -4.55 -10.42
C VAL A 65 10.19 -3.54 -10.41
N VAL A 66 10.53 -2.25 -10.40
CA VAL A 66 9.57 -1.16 -10.64
C VAL A 66 10.00 -0.32 -11.82
N THR A 67 9.04 0.20 -12.59
CA THR A 67 9.34 1.03 -13.76
C THR A 67 8.34 2.18 -13.91
N PHE A 68 8.82 3.32 -14.39
CA PHE A 68 8.03 4.52 -14.65
C PHE A 68 8.71 5.47 -15.63
N GLY A 69 7.95 6.40 -16.21
CA GLY A 69 8.46 7.46 -17.07
C GLY A 69 8.61 8.80 -16.35
N ASP A 70 9.68 9.54 -16.63
CA ASP A 70 9.84 10.96 -16.29
C ASP A 70 10.50 11.69 -17.47
N ARG A 71 9.86 12.75 -17.97
CA ARG A 71 10.35 13.59 -19.09
C ARG A 71 10.81 12.81 -20.33
N GLY A 72 10.04 11.81 -20.73
CA GLY A 72 10.33 10.98 -21.91
C GLY A 72 11.44 9.94 -21.70
N ILE A 73 11.98 9.80 -20.49
CA ILE A 73 12.93 8.76 -20.12
C ILE A 73 12.19 7.71 -19.29
N THR A 74 12.38 6.44 -19.63
CA THR A 74 11.90 5.32 -18.81
C THR A 74 12.98 4.92 -17.82
N TYR A 75 12.61 4.92 -16.54
CA TYR A 75 13.43 4.43 -15.46
C TYR A 75 12.98 3.03 -15.05
N VAL A 76 13.95 2.16 -14.75
CA VAL A 76 13.70 0.81 -14.24
C VAL A 76 14.59 0.59 -13.02
N PHE A 77 13.98 0.27 -11.89
CA PHE A 77 14.64 0.08 -10.60
C PHE A 77 14.52 -1.40 -10.23
N TYR A 78 15.66 -2.04 -9.98
CA TYR A 78 15.73 -3.45 -9.60
C TYR A 78 16.12 -3.54 -8.14
N PHE A 79 15.31 -4.24 -7.36
CA PHE A 79 15.52 -4.42 -5.93
C PHE A 79 15.89 -5.85 -5.60
N SER A 80 16.79 -5.97 -4.62
CA SER A 80 16.96 -7.23 -3.90
C SER A 80 15.69 -7.56 -3.11
N ARG A 81 15.53 -8.83 -2.75
CA ARG A 81 14.41 -9.28 -1.92
C ARG A 81 14.32 -8.45 -0.64
N ILE A 82 13.12 -7.93 -0.36
CA ILE A 82 12.82 -7.19 0.86
C ILE A 82 12.32 -8.19 1.90
N THR A 83 13.06 -8.32 2.99
CA THR A 83 12.69 -9.24 4.08
C THR A 83 11.63 -8.61 4.98
N GLN A 84 10.93 -9.45 5.76
CA GLN A 84 9.98 -8.95 6.76
C GLN A 84 10.65 -7.97 7.76
N ALA A 85 11.88 -8.25 8.22
CA ALA A 85 12.58 -7.38 9.17
C ALA A 85 12.86 -5.98 8.59
N GLU A 86 13.07 -5.89 7.27
CA GLU A 86 13.32 -4.60 6.60
C GLU A 86 12.02 -3.83 6.36
N TRP A 87 10.94 -4.53 6.07
CA TRP A 87 9.60 -3.95 6.09
C TRP A 87 9.22 -3.44 7.47
N GLU A 88 9.45 -4.23 8.53
CA GLU A 88 9.20 -3.81 9.92
C GLU A 88 10.03 -2.59 10.31
N HIS A 89 11.30 -2.52 9.89
CA HIS A 89 12.12 -1.32 10.08
C HIS A 89 11.55 -0.10 9.35
N CYS A 90 11.11 -0.27 8.10
CA CYS A 90 10.44 0.78 7.34
C CYS A 90 9.14 1.24 8.03
N PHE A 91 8.29 0.30 8.47
CA PHE A 91 7.05 0.60 9.19
C PHE A 91 7.28 1.33 10.52
N ALA A 92 8.34 0.98 11.25
CA ALA A 92 8.68 1.65 12.50
C ALA A 92 9.12 3.11 12.28
N GLY A 93 9.64 3.44 11.09
CA GLY A 93 9.95 4.81 10.69
C GLY A 93 8.73 5.60 10.21
N MET A 94 7.60 4.95 9.91
CA MET A 94 6.37 5.64 9.54
C MET A 94 5.70 6.23 10.78
N TYR A 95 5.29 7.48 10.69
CA TYR A 95 4.55 8.11 11.78
C TYR A 95 3.48 9.05 11.26
N LEU A 96 2.40 9.14 12.04
CA LEU A 96 1.46 10.24 12.00
C LEU A 96 1.69 11.06 13.26
N SER A 97 1.65 12.38 13.13
CA SER A 97 1.74 13.25 14.30
C SER A 97 0.83 14.44 14.18
N SER A 98 0.34 14.92 15.31
CA SER A 98 -0.38 16.18 15.41
C SER A 98 0.31 17.11 16.41
N HIS A 99 0.47 18.38 16.07
CA HIS A 99 0.91 19.44 16.97
C HIS A 99 0.22 20.76 16.63
N ASN A 100 0.14 21.67 17.60
CA ASN A 100 -0.46 22.98 17.40
C ASN A 100 0.58 23.98 16.91
N GLU A 101 0.34 24.62 15.77
CA GLU A 101 1.05 25.81 15.29
C GLU A 101 0.16 27.04 15.48
N GLY A 102 0.28 27.68 16.64
CA GLY A 102 -0.57 28.81 17.02
C GLY A 102 -2.01 28.38 17.31
N LYS A 103 -2.93 28.68 16.39
CA LYS A 103 -4.36 28.31 16.48
C LYS A 103 -4.73 27.13 15.57
N GLN A 104 -3.79 26.63 14.78
CA GLN A 104 -4.02 25.57 13.82
C GLN A 104 -3.40 24.27 14.33
N GLU A 105 -4.18 23.20 14.28
CA GLU A 105 -3.67 21.85 14.43
C GLU A 105 -3.03 21.42 13.11
N VAL A 106 -1.75 21.07 13.15
CA VAL A 106 -0.99 20.60 12.01
C VAL A 106 -0.77 19.10 12.16
N THR A 107 -1.30 18.34 11.21
CA THR A 107 -1.09 16.91 11.13
C THR A 107 -0.05 16.59 10.06
N VAL A 108 0.99 15.87 10.45
CA VAL A 108 2.08 15.43 9.57
C VAL A 108 2.06 13.90 9.51
N LEU A 109 1.83 13.37 8.32
CA LEU A 109 2.00 11.95 8.01
C LEU A 109 3.30 11.78 7.21
N ASP A 110 4.27 11.09 7.78
CA ASP A 110 5.50 10.73 7.07
C ASP A 110 5.55 9.23 6.83
N THR A 111 5.26 8.85 5.59
CA THR A 111 5.47 7.49 5.07
C THR A 111 6.53 7.48 3.98
N THR A 112 7.01 8.66 3.56
CA THR A 112 7.88 8.80 2.39
C THR A 112 9.34 8.67 2.80
N THR A 113 9.76 9.28 3.91
CA THR A 113 11.15 9.20 4.40
C THR A 113 11.61 7.75 4.61
N PRO A 114 10.94 6.92 5.45
CA PRO A 114 11.34 5.51 5.62
C PRO A 114 11.18 4.68 4.34
N GLY A 115 10.28 5.07 3.44
CA GLY A 115 10.10 4.42 2.15
C GLY A 115 11.26 4.66 1.19
N ILE A 116 11.77 5.89 1.14
CA ILE A 116 12.96 6.26 0.36
C ILE A 116 14.20 5.55 0.92
N GLU A 117 14.37 5.52 2.24
CA GLU A 117 15.47 4.78 2.88
C GLU A 117 15.44 3.29 2.51
N LEU A 118 14.26 2.67 2.49
CA LEU A 118 14.09 1.28 2.05
C LEU A 118 14.47 1.11 0.56
N VAL A 119 14.00 2.01 -0.31
CA VAL A 119 14.35 2.04 -1.74
C VAL A 119 15.88 2.09 -1.90
N GLU A 120 16.54 3.07 -1.30
CA GLU A 120 17.99 3.25 -1.41
C GLU A 120 18.76 2.03 -0.90
N LYS A 121 18.34 1.46 0.24
CA LYS A 121 18.97 0.27 0.83
C LYS A 121 18.82 -0.98 -0.05
N LYS A 122 17.70 -1.10 -0.77
CA LYS A 122 17.35 -2.32 -1.51
C LYS A 122 17.68 -2.29 -2.99
N LEU A 123 17.98 -1.11 -3.51
CA LEU A 123 18.24 -0.88 -4.91
C LEU A 123 19.58 -1.50 -5.33
N VAL A 124 19.50 -2.44 -6.26
CA VAL A 124 20.64 -3.21 -6.80
C VAL A 124 21.11 -2.63 -8.12
N LYS A 125 20.17 -2.15 -8.95
CA LYS A 125 20.45 -1.64 -10.29
C LYS A 125 19.40 -0.60 -10.69
N VAL A 126 19.80 0.38 -11.51
CA VAL A 126 18.88 1.28 -12.22
C VAL A 126 19.20 1.36 -13.70
N ASP A 127 18.16 1.31 -14.54
CA ASP A 127 18.22 1.70 -15.94
C ASP A 127 17.54 3.07 -16.14
N GLY A 128 17.93 3.79 -17.20
CA GLY A 128 17.41 5.14 -17.52
C GLY A 128 18.32 6.30 -17.07
N TYR A 129 19.42 6.01 -16.38
CA TYR A 129 20.47 6.99 -16.06
C TYR A 129 21.63 6.92 -17.04
N ALA A 130 22.57 7.87 -16.94
CA ALA A 130 23.80 7.85 -17.73
C ALA A 130 24.61 6.57 -17.47
N GLU A 131 25.36 6.12 -18.48
CA GLU A 131 26.17 4.92 -18.39
C GLU A 131 27.15 4.97 -17.19
N GLY A 132 27.22 3.87 -16.45
CA GLY A 132 28.05 3.75 -15.25
C GLY A 132 27.52 4.49 -14.01
N TYR A 133 26.26 4.94 -14.00
CA TYR A 133 25.66 5.57 -12.83
C TYR A 133 25.77 4.69 -11.56
N ASP A 134 25.44 3.40 -11.70
CA ASP A 134 25.46 2.38 -10.65
C ASP A 134 26.85 1.79 -10.35
N SER A 135 27.90 2.27 -11.04
CA SER A 135 29.29 1.84 -10.80
C SER A 135 29.97 2.59 -9.64
N LYS A 136 29.38 3.71 -9.18
CA LYS A 136 29.95 4.54 -8.10
C LYS A 136 29.66 3.92 -6.73
N PRO A 137 30.57 3.98 -5.75
CA PRO A 137 30.25 3.58 -4.39
C PRO A 137 29.08 4.39 -3.82
N ASN A 138 28.14 3.70 -3.16
CA ASN A 138 26.93 4.29 -2.56
C ASN A 138 26.08 5.10 -3.56
N TRP A 139 26.04 4.69 -4.83
CA TRP A 139 25.32 5.42 -5.86
C TRP A 139 23.83 5.58 -5.57
N GLN A 140 23.25 4.68 -4.77
CA GLN A 140 21.83 4.66 -4.42
C GLN A 140 21.38 5.97 -3.75
N SER A 141 22.23 6.60 -2.92
CA SER A 141 21.91 7.87 -2.25
C SER A 141 21.99 9.09 -3.18
N PHE A 142 22.50 8.92 -4.41
CA PHE A 142 22.47 9.95 -5.44
C PHE A 142 21.21 9.89 -6.31
N VAL A 143 20.33 8.91 -6.08
CA VAL A 143 19.04 8.82 -6.79
C VAL A 143 18.21 10.04 -6.40
N PRO A 144 17.77 10.87 -7.37
CA PRO A 144 16.99 12.06 -7.04
C PRO A 144 15.72 11.69 -6.27
N PRO A 145 15.33 12.45 -5.24
CA PRO A 145 14.09 12.20 -4.47
C PRO A 145 12.84 12.10 -5.35
N ARG A 146 12.80 12.85 -6.46
CA ARG A 146 11.73 12.80 -7.45
C ARG A 146 11.58 11.44 -8.16
N HIS A 147 12.58 10.56 -8.10
CA HIS A 147 12.54 9.21 -8.66
C HIS A 147 12.41 8.14 -7.57
N SER A 148 13.06 8.31 -6.42
CA SER A 148 12.94 7.37 -5.30
C SER A 148 11.53 7.35 -4.70
N ARG A 149 10.83 8.50 -4.64
CA ARG A 149 9.45 8.57 -4.17
C ARG A 149 8.47 7.78 -5.06
N PRO A 150 8.43 7.95 -6.40
CA PRO A 150 7.69 7.06 -7.29
C PRO A 150 8.06 5.58 -7.13
N ALA A 151 9.35 5.26 -7.01
CA ALA A 151 9.79 3.89 -6.83
C ALA A 151 9.22 3.27 -5.54
N TRP A 152 9.20 4.04 -4.44
CA TRP A 152 8.55 3.66 -3.18
C TRP A 152 7.04 3.42 -3.34
N GLN A 153 6.35 4.33 -4.03
CA GLN A 153 4.91 4.20 -4.29
C GLN A 153 4.60 2.94 -5.11
N LEU A 154 5.43 2.61 -6.09
CA LEU A 154 5.27 1.41 -6.92
C LEU A 154 5.65 0.12 -6.17
N LEU A 155 6.65 0.18 -5.28
CA LEU A 155 6.96 -0.94 -4.38
C LEU A 155 5.80 -1.28 -3.46
N THR A 156 4.98 -0.29 -3.11
CA THR A 156 3.80 -0.43 -2.26
C THR A 156 2.47 -0.38 -3.03
N ALA A 157 2.51 -0.58 -4.35
CA ALA A 157 1.32 -0.61 -5.20
C ALA A 157 0.50 -1.89 -4.98
N VAL A 158 -0.16 -1.98 -3.83
CA VAL A 158 -1.02 -3.08 -3.37
C VAL A 158 -2.28 -2.48 -2.76
N ALA A 159 -3.42 -2.77 -3.36
CA ALA A 159 -4.71 -2.21 -2.98
C ALA A 159 -5.76 -3.32 -2.78
N PRO A 160 -6.78 -3.10 -1.94
CA PRO A 160 -7.99 -3.93 -1.97
C PRO A 160 -8.54 -4.00 -3.39
N SER A 161 -8.89 -5.20 -3.84
CA SER A 161 -9.49 -5.38 -5.15
C SER A 161 -10.91 -4.83 -5.16
N SER A 162 -11.31 -4.28 -6.30
CA SER A 162 -12.71 -3.92 -6.57
C SER A 162 -13.58 -5.14 -6.87
N MET A 163 -12.97 -6.31 -7.09
CA MET A 163 -13.71 -7.54 -7.29
C MET A 163 -14.50 -7.88 -6.02
N PRO A 164 -15.80 -8.20 -6.14
CA PRO A 164 -16.60 -8.54 -4.99
C PRO A 164 -15.99 -9.77 -4.31
N ALA A 165 -15.74 -9.69 -3.00
CA ALA A 165 -15.47 -10.87 -2.20
C ALA A 165 -16.65 -11.83 -2.38
N ASP A 166 -16.36 -13.05 -2.79
CA ASP A 166 -17.38 -14.00 -3.18
C ASP A 166 -18.07 -14.52 -1.92
N ARG A 167 -19.18 -13.87 -1.54
CA ARG A 167 -20.10 -14.23 -0.45
C ARG A 167 -19.49 -14.08 0.96
N PHE A 168 -20.27 -13.52 1.88
CA PHE A 168 -19.95 -13.63 3.30
C PHE A 168 -20.00 -15.11 3.69
N LEU A 169 -18.84 -15.67 4.05
CA LEU A 169 -18.72 -17.04 4.53
C LEU A 169 -18.49 -16.98 6.04
N PRO A 170 -19.42 -17.50 6.88
CA PRO A 170 -19.25 -17.49 8.33
C PRO A 170 -17.96 -18.16 8.81
N GLU A 171 -17.46 -19.12 8.04
CA GLU A 171 -16.33 -19.97 8.41
C GLU A 171 -14.96 -19.31 8.16
N HIS A 172 -14.87 -18.34 7.25
CA HIS A 172 -13.62 -17.67 6.90
C HIS A 172 -13.83 -16.31 6.23
N PHE A 173 -12.84 -15.44 6.34
CA PHE A 173 -12.83 -14.13 5.68
C PHE A 173 -11.89 -14.17 4.48
N GLU A 174 -12.32 -13.62 3.35
CA GLU A 174 -11.47 -13.45 2.16
C GLU A 174 -11.10 -11.97 2.00
N ALA A 175 -9.80 -11.67 2.02
CA ALA A 175 -9.29 -10.38 1.60
C ALA A 175 -8.71 -10.53 0.19
N VAL A 176 -9.20 -9.72 -0.73
CA VAL A 176 -8.76 -9.76 -2.14
C VAL A 176 -7.93 -8.51 -2.43
N LEU A 177 -6.77 -8.70 -3.04
CA LEU A 177 -5.83 -7.64 -3.37
C LEU A 177 -5.54 -7.60 -4.87
N ASP A 178 -5.29 -6.40 -5.37
CA ASP A 178 -4.67 -6.15 -6.68
C ASP A 178 -3.30 -5.53 -6.45
N ALA A 179 -2.29 -5.97 -7.20
CA ALA A 179 -0.90 -5.56 -6.99
C ALA A 179 -0.13 -5.31 -8.29
N GLY A 180 0.71 -4.26 -8.27
CA GLY A 180 1.77 -4.06 -9.25
C GLY A 180 3.00 -4.88 -8.87
N TRP A 181 3.46 -5.77 -9.76
CA TRP A 181 4.62 -6.61 -9.48
C TRP A 181 5.49 -6.90 -10.70
N GLY A 182 6.74 -6.42 -10.67
CA GLY A 182 7.66 -6.62 -11.79
C GLY A 182 7.32 -5.75 -13.01
N MET A 183 8.04 -5.99 -14.10
CA MET A 183 7.93 -5.21 -15.33
C MET A 183 7.32 -6.05 -16.45
N GLU A 184 6.19 -5.61 -17.00
CA GLU A 184 5.61 -6.20 -18.22
C GLU A 184 6.38 -5.74 -19.45
N ARG A 185 6.64 -4.42 -19.51
CA ARG A 185 7.47 -3.76 -20.51
C ARG A 185 8.03 -2.46 -19.92
N PRO A 186 9.09 -1.86 -20.49
CA PRO A 186 9.63 -0.59 -19.99
C PRO A 186 8.53 0.47 -19.83
N GLY A 187 8.43 1.06 -18.63
CA GLY A 187 7.45 2.08 -18.27
C GLY A 187 6.09 1.54 -17.82
N ARG A 188 5.90 0.21 -17.79
CA ARG A 188 4.64 -0.43 -17.38
C ARG A 188 4.86 -1.62 -16.44
N MET A 189 4.23 -1.56 -15.29
CA MET A 189 4.21 -2.62 -14.29
C MET A 189 3.25 -3.74 -14.68
N ALA A 190 3.63 -4.99 -14.43
CA ALA A 190 2.68 -6.10 -14.53
C ALA A 190 1.65 -6.02 -13.39
N ALA A 191 0.36 -6.19 -13.73
CA ALA A 191 -0.76 -6.05 -12.81
C ALA A 191 -1.35 -7.42 -12.46
N TYR A 192 -1.26 -7.82 -11.20
CA TYR A 192 -1.84 -9.07 -10.70
C TYR A 192 -3.14 -8.73 -10.00
N LEU A 193 -4.24 -9.32 -10.48
CA LEU A 193 -5.59 -9.03 -10.00
C LEU A 193 -6.14 -10.22 -9.21
N GLY A 194 -6.92 -9.97 -8.17
CA GLY A 194 -7.66 -11.04 -7.48
C GLY A 194 -6.82 -11.92 -6.57
N LEU A 195 -5.70 -11.39 -6.07
CA LEU A 195 -4.83 -12.07 -5.14
C LEU A 195 -5.57 -12.30 -3.82
N THR A 196 -5.92 -13.54 -3.52
CA THR A 196 -6.84 -13.87 -2.43
C THR A 196 -6.07 -14.33 -1.20
N HIS A 197 -6.43 -13.79 -0.04
CA HIS A 197 -6.00 -14.26 1.28
C HIS A 197 -7.22 -14.77 2.05
N VAL A 198 -7.13 -16.01 2.54
CA VAL A 198 -8.20 -16.65 3.30
C VAL A 198 -7.80 -16.70 4.77
N PHE A 199 -8.60 -16.09 5.64
CA PHE A 199 -8.36 -15.98 7.07
C PHE A 199 -9.40 -16.73 7.88
N SER A 200 -9.01 -17.25 9.04
CA SER A 200 -9.98 -17.70 10.03
C SER A 200 -10.72 -16.51 10.66
N PRO A 201 -11.90 -16.75 11.28
CA PRO A 201 -12.66 -15.68 11.89
C PRO A 201 -11.91 -14.94 13.01
N LEU A 202 -12.07 -13.61 13.04
CA LEU A 202 -11.49 -12.77 14.08
C LEU A 202 -12.04 -13.10 15.47
N THR A 203 -11.13 -13.32 16.41
CA THR A 203 -11.47 -13.44 17.84
C THR A 203 -11.73 -12.07 18.46
N ALA A 204 -12.50 -12.04 19.56
CA ALA A 204 -12.71 -10.81 20.33
C ALA A 204 -11.40 -10.18 20.85
N GLU A 205 -10.41 -11.01 21.19
CA GLU A 205 -9.10 -10.54 21.63
C GLU A 205 -8.31 -9.84 20.51
N GLN A 206 -8.35 -10.36 19.28
CA GLN A 206 -7.71 -9.71 18.14
C GLN A 206 -8.34 -8.35 17.82
N LYS A 207 -9.67 -8.26 17.87
CA LYS A 207 -10.40 -6.98 17.71
C LYS A 207 -9.98 -5.96 18.78
N ARG A 208 -9.89 -6.40 20.05
CA ARG A 208 -9.43 -5.54 21.16
C ARG A 208 -7.99 -5.08 21.00
N ARG A 209 -7.06 -5.98 20.62
CA ARG A 209 -5.66 -5.61 20.36
C ARG A 209 -5.56 -4.58 19.23
N TYR A 210 -6.30 -4.78 18.14
CA TYR A 210 -6.32 -3.84 17.02
C TYR A 210 -6.87 -2.47 17.44
N SER A 211 -8.05 -2.43 18.07
CA SER A 211 -8.65 -1.18 18.56
C SER A 211 -7.74 -0.43 19.53
N ARG A 212 -7.05 -1.14 20.43
CA ARG A 212 -6.07 -0.53 21.33
C ARG A 212 -4.91 0.09 20.56
N ALA A 213 -4.34 -0.64 19.59
CA ALA A 213 -3.20 -0.16 18.81
C ALA A 213 -3.56 1.04 17.92
N THR A 214 -4.77 1.09 17.36
CA THR A 214 -5.21 2.25 16.56
C THR A 214 -5.44 3.51 17.40
N SER A 215 -5.77 3.34 18.68
CA SER A 215 -5.97 4.44 19.62
C SER A 215 -4.71 4.80 20.41
N GLU A 216 -3.60 4.06 20.21
CA GLU A 216 -2.37 4.27 20.96
C GLU A 216 -1.64 5.51 20.45
N THR A 217 -1.48 6.48 21.34
CA THR A 217 -0.77 7.73 21.06
C THR A 217 0.27 8.01 22.14
N ARG A 218 1.34 8.70 21.75
CA ARG A 218 2.43 9.11 22.63
C ARG A 218 2.65 10.60 22.49
N VAL A 219 2.44 11.33 23.58
CA VAL A 219 2.77 12.76 23.63
C VAL A 219 4.27 12.89 23.91
N ILE A 220 4.98 13.58 23.02
CA ILE A 220 6.41 13.90 23.16
C ILE A 220 6.56 15.42 23.25
N GLY A 221 7.40 15.89 24.18
CA GLY A 221 7.71 17.30 24.36
C GLY A 221 7.03 17.93 25.57
N ASP A 222 7.40 19.19 25.83
CA ASP A 222 6.90 19.95 26.96
C ASP A 222 5.51 20.55 26.68
N ARG A 223 4.82 21.01 27.73
CA ARG A 223 3.47 21.61 27.67
C ARG A 223 3.28 22.68 26.58
N LYS A 224 4.33 23.38 26.16
CA LYS A 224 4.28 24.44 25.14
C LYS A 224 4.51 23.96 23.71
N HIS A 225 5.13 22.79 23.52
CA HIS A 225 5.54 22.28 22.20
C HIS A 225 5.27 20.76 22.09
N GLY A 226 4.24 20.29 22.80
CA GLY A 226 3.87 18.89 22.80
C GLY A 226 3.40 18.47 21.41
N ARG A 227 3.91 17.33 20.95
CA ARG A 227 3.52 16.66 19.72
C ARG A 227 2.93 15.31 20.08
N THR A 228 1.74 15.02 19.59
CA THR A 228 1.15 13.70 19.71
C THR A 228 1.65 12.85 18.54
N LEU A 229 2.31 11.74 18.84
CA LEU A 229 2.69 10.72 17.87
C LEU A 229 1.70 9.57 17.91
N PHE A 230 1.23 9.12 16.76
CA PHE A 230 0.42 7.91 16.62
C PHE A 230 1.34 6.74 16.27
N ILE A 231 1.20 5.64 16.99
CA ILE A 231 2.08 4.47 16.83
C ILE A 231 1.64 3.66 15.59
N PRO A 232 2.57 3.26 14.70
CA PRO A 232 2.23 2.45 13.53
C PRO A 232 1.64 1.10 13.94
N LYS A 233 0.47 0.77 13.37
CA LYS A 233 -0.27 -0.49 13.61
C LYS A 233 0.26 -1.68 12.80
N GLN A 234 1.14 -1.45 11.83
CA GLN A 234 1.64 -2.45 10.88
C GLN A 234 2.30 -3.66 11.57
N PRO A 235 3.14 -3.50 12.61
CA PRO A 235 3.71 -4.65 13.32
C PRO A 235 2.66 -5.54 14.00
N LEU A 236 1.54 -4.97 14.45
CA LEU A 236 0.42 -5.76 14.98
C LEU A 236 -0.31 -6.50 13.87
N LEU A 237 -0.57 -5.83 12.74
CA LEU A 237 -1.25 -6.42 11.59
C LEU A 237 -0.48 -7.63 11.02
N LEU A 238 0.85 -7.56 10.99
CA LEU A 238 1.68 -8.72 10.61
C LEU A 238 1.46 -9.92 11.54
N LYS A 239 1.39 -9.70 12.85
CA LYS A 239 1.12 -10.76 13.83
C LYS A 239 -0.27 -11.34 13.65
N ILE A 240 -1.28 -10.48 13.47
CA ILE A 240 -2.67 -10.91 13.25
C ILE A 240 -2.78 -11.72 11.95
N TYR A 241 -2.11 -11.28 10.88
CA TYR A 241 -2.01 -12.03 9.63
C TYR A 241 -1.45 -13.44 9.87
N ASP A 242 -0.29 -13.52 10.50
CA ASP A 242 0.41 -14.79 10.75
C ASP A 242 -0.37 -15.71 11.69
N GLU A 243 -1.21 -15.16 12.58
CA GLU A 243 -2.13 -15.93 13.44
C GLU A 243 -3.30 -16.51 12.63
N LEU A 244 -3.93 -15.71 11.78
CA LEU A 244 -5.23 -16.02 11.16
C LEU A 244 -5.17 -16.63 9.77
N ILE A 245 -4.06 -16.49 9.04
CA ILE A 245 -3.97 -16.95 7.66
C ILE A 245 -4.18 -18.46 7.56
N LEU A 246 -5.10 -18.87 6.69
CA LEU A 246 -5.43 -20.26 6.37
C LEU A 246 -4.87 -20.67 5.00
N GLY A 247 -4.91 -19.78 4.02
CA GLY A 247 -4.47 -20.06 2.66
C GLY A 247 -4.40 -18.81 1.79
N VAL A 248 -3.77 -18.94 0.62
CA VAL A 248 -3.69 -17.88 -0.39
C VAL A 248 -3.91 -18.43 -1.79
N LYS A 249 -4.34 -17.57 -2.72
CA LYS A 249 -4.46 -17.90 -4.16
C LYS A 249 -3.82 -16.80 -4.99
N GLY A 250 -3.22 -17.16 -6.12
CA GLY A 250 -2.56 -16.22 -7.03
C GLY A 250 -1.09 -15.93 -6.72
N TYR A 251 -0.49 -16.62 -5.74
CA TYR A 251 0.92 -16.45 -5.36
C TYR A 251 1.74 -17.71 -5.61
N ALA A 252 3.00 -17.53 -6.01
CA ALA A 252 3.95 -18.61 -6.22
C ALA A 252 5.32 -18.32 -5.62
N VAL A 253 6.03 -19.42 -5.34
CA VAL A 253 7.46 -19.45 -5.01
C VAL A 253 8.07 -20.58 -5.84
N ASN A 254 9.17 -20.30 -6.54
CA ASN A 254 9.79 -21.20 -7.52
C ASN A 254 8.80 -21.71 -8.59
N GLY A 255 7.85 -20.86 -8.99
CA GLY A 255 6.80 -21.20 -9.96
C GLY A 255 5.70 -22.14 -9.44
N ALA A 256 5.77 -22.61 -8.20
CA ALA A 256 4.75 -23.44 -7.57
C ALA A 256 3.79 -22.58 -6.71
N PRO A 257 2.47 -22.84 -6.74
CA PRO A 257 1.52 -22.18 -5.84
C PRO A 257 1.89 -22.37 -4.36
N LEU A 258 1.70 -21.32 -3.56
CA LEU A 258 1.81 -21.42 -2.10
C LEU A 258 0.63 -22.21 -1.51
N ALA A 259 0.88 -23.40 -1.00
CA ALA A 259 -0.13 -24.26 -0.39
C ALA A 259 -0.06 -24.30 1.15
N ASP A 260 1.16 -24.36 1.71
CA ASP A 260 1.36 -24.59 3.14
C ASP A 260 1.37 -23.29 3.94
N ARG A 261 0.61 -23.23 5.03
CA ARG A 261 0.55 -22.06 5.93
C ARG A 261 1.92 -21.58 6.40
N LYS A 262 2.85 -22.49 6.69
CA LYS A 262 4.22 -22.15 7.11
C LYS A 262 4.99 -21.42 6.00
N ASP A 263 4.83 -21.86 4.77
CA ASP A 263 5.47 -21.22 3.61
C ASP A 263 4.81 -19.89 3.30
N ILE A 264 3.47 -19.78 3.43
CA ILE A 264 2.76 -18.50 3.30
C ILE A 264 3.32 -17.48 4.29
N ILE A 265 3.44 -17.85 5.58
CA ILE A 265 4.00 -16.95 6.60
C ILE A 265 5.45 -16.57 6.29
N ARG A 266 6.26 -17.52 5.82
CA ARG A 266 7.69 -17.27 5.57
C ARG A 266 7.94 -16.43 4.32
N GLU A 267 7.20 -16.70 3.24
CA GLU A 267 7.50 -16.19 1.90
C GLU A 267 6.67 -14.98 1.50
N MET A 268 5.48 -14.79 2.09
CA MET A 268 4.61 -13.68 1.75
C MET A 268 5.27 -12.32 2.04
N ASP A 269 5.18 -11.42 1.07
CA ASP A 269 5.64 -10.05 1.21
C ASP A 269 4.90 -9.33 2.36
N ALA A 270 5.65 -8.71 3.26
CA ALA A 270 5.08 -8.16 4.49
C ALA A 270 4.11 -7.00 4.22
N TYR A 271 4.29 -6.24 3.12
CA TYR A 271 3.33 -5.22 2.74
C TYR A 271 1.99 -5.85 2.32
N HIS A 272 2.01 -6.93 1.53
CA HIS A 272 0.79 -7.69 1.21
C HIS A 272 0.10 -8.24 2.46
N LYS A 273 0.87 -8.78 3.42
CA LYS A 273 0.33 -9.23 4.71
C LYS A 273 -0.43 -8.13 5.44
N VAL A 274 0.18 -6.95 5.55
CA VAL A 274 -0.44 -5.78 6.19
C VAL A 274 -1.73 -5.40 5.47
N ARG A 275 -1.68 -5.22 4.14
CA ARG A 275 -2.86 -4.79 3.35
C ARG A 275 -4.01 -5.80 3.40
N ALA A 276 -3.70 -7.10 3.38
CA ALA A 276 -4.72 -8.14 3.53
C ALA A 276 -5.33 -8.14 4.94
N ALA A 277 -4.51 -8.03 5.98
CA ALA A 277 -4.99 -8.00 7.36
C ALA A 277 -5.78 -6.73 7.69
N GLU A 278 -5.47 -5.59 7.06
CA GLU A 278 -6.26 -4.35 7.22
C GLU A 278 -7.71 -4.54 6.80
N GLN A 279 -7.97 -5.30 5.73
CA GLN A 279 -9.34 -5.54 5.24
C GLN A 279 -10.20 -6.28 6.27
N LEU A 280 -9.60 -7.09 7.15
CA LEU A 280 -10.34 -7.77 8.23
C LEU A 280 -11.01 -6.77 9.19
N PHE A 281 -10.56 -5.51 9.20
CA PHE A 281 -11.07 -4.47 10.08
C PHE A 281 -11.79 -3.34 9.33
N MET A 282 -11.91 -3.42 8.00
CA MET A 282 -12.71 -2.50 7.20
C MET A 282 -14.18 -2.94 7.30
N GLY A 283 -15.04 -2.09 7.87
CA GLY A 283 -16.47 -2.37 8.09
C GLY A 283 -16.93 -2.45 9.55
N PHE A 284 -16.03 -2.51 10.54
CA PHE A 284 -16.44 -2.39 11.96
C PHE A 284 -16.76 -0.95 12.39
N ASN A 285 -16.43 0.05 11.57
CA ASN A 285 -16.58 1.46 11.95
C ASN A 285 -17.86 2.10 11.41
N GLU A 286 -18.58 1.45 10.49
CA GLU A 286 -19.74 2.07 9.82
C GLU A 286 -21.04 1.94 10.63
N ASP A 287 -21.11 1.00 11.58
CA ASP A 287 -22.31 0.74 12.37
C ASP A 287 -22.44 1.62 13.63
N ASP A 288 -21.37 2.34 14.03
CA ASP A 288 -21.37 3.14 15.26
C ASP A 288 -22.00 4.55 15.06
N ASP A 289 -22.00 5.10 13.83
CA ASP A 289 -22.57 6.43 13.55
C ASP A 289 -24.07 6.41 13.22
N ALA A 290 -24.63 5.28 12.82
CA ALA A 290 -26.06 5.16 12.49
C ALA A 290 -26.98 5.09 13.73
N GLY A 291 -26.41 4.96 14.94
CA GLY A 291 -27.15 4.81 16.18
C GLY A 291 -27.54 6.10 16.90
N GLU A 292 -26.93 7.25 16.58
CA GLU A 292 -27.11 8.48 17.35
C GLU A 292 -28.21 9.41 16.79
N GLU A 293 -28.60 9.25 15.51
CA GLU A 293 -29.65 10.08 14.89
C GLU A 293 -31.08 9.57 15.19
N ALA A 294 -31.23 8.31 15.64
CA ALA A 294 -32.55 7.73 15.97
C ALA A 294 -33.03 8.06 17.40
N ALA A 295 -32.20 8.66 18.24
CA ALA A 295 -32.57 9.05 19.61
C ALA A 295 -32.95 10.54 19.75
N ALA A 296 -32.93 11.31 18.65
CA ALA A 296 -33.21 12.74 18.62
C ALA A 296 -34.51 13.12 17.87
N ALA A 297 -35.30 12.14 17.44
CA ALA A 297 -36.62 12.32 16.79
C ALA A 297 -37.75 11.79 17.68
#